data_AF-A0A4Q4NP14-F1
#
_entry.id   AF-A0A4Q4NP14-F1
#
_cell.length_a   1.000
_cell.length_b   1.000
_cell.length_c   1.000
_cell.angle_alpha   90.00
_cell.angle_beta   90.00
_cell.angle_gamma   90.00
#
_symmetry.space_group_name_H-M   'P 1'
#
loop_
_entity.id
_entity.type
_entity.pdbx_description
1 polymer ?
#
loop_
_entity_poly.entity_id
_entity_poly.type
_entity_poly.pdbx_seq_one_letter_code
_entity_poly.pdbx_strand_id
1 'polypeptide(L)'
;MNNTAGSYALVGAKVSADSTVAKRLREAGAIILGKTNPSEWGSFRIFNSSNGWSAYGGQTYGPFYPHQDPSGSSSGSAVAASLGLATITLGAETCGSIIDPASYNNVVGMKPST
;
A
#
# COMPACT_ATOMS: atom_id res chain seq x y z
N MET A 1 -0.65 15.14 1.97
CA MET A 1 -0.79 13.87 2.74
C MET A 1 0.60 13.39 3.12
N ASN A 2 0.79 12.84 4.31
CA ASN A 2 2.10 12.32 4.74
C ASN A 2 2.53 11.14 3.84
N ASN A 3 3.83 11.02 3.57
CA ASN A 3 4.42 9.87 2.86
C ASN A 3 5.41 9.17 3.79
N THR A 4 4.90 8.27 4.64
CA THR A 4 5.63 7.82 5.82
C THR A 4 6.31 6.47 5.68
N ALA A 5 6.04 5.73 4.60
CA ALA A 5 6.36 4.30 4.50
C ALA A 5 5.85 3.46 5.70
N GLY A 6 4.80 3.94 6.38
CA GLY A 6 4.27 3.32 7.60
C GLY A 6 5.01 3.69 8.90
N SER A 7 6.02 4.57 8.85
CA SER A 7 6.87 4.88 9.99
C SER A 7 6.62 6.26 10.62
N TYR A 8 6.62 6.33 11.95
CA TYR A 8 6.51 7.61 12.67
C TYR A 8 7.65 8.58 12.36
N ALA A 9 8.84 8.07 12.01
CA ALA A 9 10.01 8.89 11.70
C ALA A 9 9.80 9.88 10.55
N LEU A 10 8.84 9.59 9.66
CA LEU A 10 8.54 10.40 8.48
C LEU A 10 7.22 11.18 8.60
N VAL A 11 6.57 11.16 9.75
CA VAL A 11 5.37 11.99 10.00
C VAL A 11 5.78 13.46 9.96
N GLY A 12 5.10 14.25 9.14
CA GLY A 12 5.43 15.66 8.92
C GLY A 12 6.63 15.91 8.00
N ALA A 13 7.23 14.87 7.43
CA ALA A 13 8.29 15.04 6.44
C ALA A 13 7.80 15.86 5.24
N LYS A 14 8.56 16.91 4.88
CA LYS A 14 8.25 17.77 3.73
C LYS A 14 8.79 17.13 2.45
N VAL A 15 7.89 16.63 1.63
CA VAL A 15 8.19 16.20 0.26
C VAL A 15 8.11 17.41 -0.67
N SER A 16 9.14 17.61 -1.50
CA SER A 16 9.26 18.80 -2.35
C SER A 16 8.28 18.82 -3.52
N ALA A 17 7.83 17.65 -3.96
CA ALA A 17 6.90 17.50 -5.07
C ALA A 17 6.14 16.16 -4.97
N ASP A 18 5.09 16.05 -5.78
CA ASP A 18 4.44 14.78 -6.04
C ASP A 18 5.39 13.79 -6.72
N SER A 19 5.15 12.49 -6.53
CA SER A 19 5.76 11.47 -7.38
C SER A 19 5.25 11.62 -8.82
N THR A 20 6.06 11.18 -9.79
CA THR A 20 5.70 11.23 -11.22
C THR A 20 4.34 10.57 -11.50
N VAL A 21 4.04 9.43 -10.86
CA VAL A 21 2.75 8.75 -11.03
C VAL A 21 1.58 9.55 -10.46
N ALA A 22 1.74 10.15 -9.26
CA ALA A 22 0.68 10.96 -8.66
C ALA A 22 0.42 12.24 -9.46
N LYS A 23 1.48 12.89 -9.95
CA LYS A 23 1.40 14.05 -10.83
C LYS A 23 0.62 13.73 -12.11
N ARG A 24 1.01 12.66 -12.82
CA ARG A 24 0.34 12.23 -14.06
C ARG A 24 -1.13 11.87 -13.86
N LEU A 25 -1.46 11.21 -12.75
CA LEU A 25 -2.85 10.88 -12.44
C LEU A 25 -3.69 12.15 -12.17
N ARG A 26 -3.14 13.13 -11.45
CA ARG A 26 -3.82 14.42 -11.24
C ARG A 26 -4.01 15.17 -12.56
N GLU A 27 -2.99 15.22 -13.41
CA GLU A 27 -3.06 15.84 -14.74
C GLU A 27 -4.10 15.15 -15.64
N ALA A 28 -4.29 13.83 -15.49
CA ALA A 28 -5.32 13.06 -16.17
C ALA A 28 -6.73 13.22 -15.56
N GLY A 29 -6.90 14.05 -14.52
CA GLY A 29 -8.20 14.30 -13.88
C GLY A 29 -8.58 13.32 -12.78
N ALA A 30 -7.68 12.45 -12.33
CA ALA A 30 -7.97 11.52 -11.24
C ALA A 30 -8.00 12.23 -9.89
N ILE A 31 -8.95 11.82 -9.04
CA ILE A 31 -9.06 12.29 -7.65
C ILE A 31 -8.28 11.34 -6.74
N ILE A 32 -7.26 11.85 -6.04
CA ILE A 32 -6.49 11.06 -5.08
C ILE A 32 -7.19 11.11 -3.71
N LEU A 33 -7.89 10.02 -3.36
CA LEU A 33 -8.66 9.91 -2.12
C LEU A 33 -7.78 9.90 -0.85
N GLY A 34 -6.62 9.25 -0.91
CA GLY A 34 -5.87 8.97 0.30
C GLY A 34 -4.56 8.22 0.09
N LYS A 35 -4.03 7.72 1.21
CA LYS A 35 -2.87 6.82 1.29
C LYS A 35 -3.29 5.56 2.04
N THR A 36 -2.92 4.41 1.54
CA THR A 36 -3.16 3.11 2.18
C THR A 36 -2.01 2.73 3.11
N ASN A 37 -2.28 1.87 4.09
CA ASN A 37 -1.28 1.37 5.02
C ASN A 37 -0.40 0.29 4.33
N PRO A 38 0.94 0.43 4.33
CA PRO A 38 1.84 -0.61 3.85
C PRO A 38 2.34 -1.52 4.99
N SER A 39 2.98 -2.63 4.67
CA SER A 39 3.99 -3.20 5.58
C SER A 39 5.13 -2.19 5.73
N GLU A 40 5.51 -1.86 6.97
CA GLU A 40 6.48 -0.79 7.24
C GLU A 40 7.78 -0.97 6.43
N TRP A 41 8.26 0.12 5.81
CA TRP A 41 9.44 0.13 4.95
C TRP A 41 9.45 -0.90 3.82
N GLY A 42 8.27 -1.21 3.27
CA GLY A 42 8.16 -2.16 2.15
C GLY A 42 8.52 -3.59 2.54
N SER A 43 8.20 -4.00 3.79
CA SER A 43 8.60 -5.28 4.38
C SER A 43 10.13 -5.47 4.54
N PHE A 44 10.91 -4.39 4.51
CA PHE A 44 12.38 -4.45 4.57
C PHE A 44 12.98 -3.98 5.90
N ARG A 45 12.16 -3.90 6.97
CA ARG A 45 12.62 -3.48 8.31
C ARG A 45 13.19 -4.63 9.15
N ILE A 46 12.57 -5.80 9.12
CA ILE A 46 12.92 -6.96 9.94
C ILE A 46 12.42 -8.26 9.28
N PHE A 47 13.17 -9.35 9.42
CA PHE A 47 12.86 -10.64 8.79
C PHE A 47 11.57 -11.30 9.28
N ASN A 48 11.21 -11.11 10.55
CA ASN A 48 10.00 -11.67 11.15
C ASN A 48 9.00 -10.54 11.43
N SER A 49 8.48 -9.93 10.37
CA SER A 49 7.47 -8.87 10.46
C SER A 49 6.07 -9.41 10.18
N SER A 50 5.06 -8.75 10.74
CA SER A 50 3.66 -9.00 10.37
C SER A 50 3.33 -8.21 9.10
N ASN A 51 2.93 -8.92 8.05
CA ASN A 51 2.45 -8.31 6.81
C ASN A 51 1.28 -7.34 7.09
N GLY A 52 1.28 -6.20 6.41
CA GLY A 52 0.26 -5.16 6.59
C GLY A 52 0.34 -4.38 7.89
N TRP A 53 1.32 -4.66 8.74
CA TRP A 53 1.61 -3.86 9.93
C TRP A 53 2.52 -2.68 9.62
N SER A 54 2.18 -1.52 10.18
CA SER A 54 3.14 -0.43 10.34
C SER A 54 2.94 0.31 11.66
N ALA A 55 4.00 0.93 12.16
CA ALA A 55 3.94 1.67 13.42
C ALA A 55 2.91 2.82 13.35
N TYR A 56 2.85 3.52 12.21
CA TYR A 56 1.96 4.67 12.02
C TYR A 56 0.52 4.25 11.68
N GLY A 57 0.33 3.25 10.82
CA GLY A 57 -0.98 2.84 10.31
C GLY A 57 -1.63 1.67 11.04
N GLY A 58 -0.92 1.02 11.98
CA GLY A 58 -1.39 -0.17 12.67
C GLY A 58 -1.40 -1.41 11.77
N GLN A 59 -2.22 -2.39 12.14
CA GLN A 59 -2.36 -3.65 11.42
C GLN A 59 -3.50 -3.59 10.41
N THR A 60 -3.19 -3.84 9.14
CA THR A 60 -4.18 -4.12 8.09
C THR A 60 -4.58 -5.59 8.17
N TYR A 61 -5.87 -5.92 8.04
CA TYR A 61 -6.33 -7.30 7.91
C TYR A 61 -7.01 -7.51 6.56
N GLY A 62 -6.87 -8.71 6.01
CA GLY A 62 -7.62 -9.14 4.83
C GLY A 62 -9.13 -9.23 5.10
N PRO A 63 -9.98 -9.10 4.08
CA PRO A 63 -11.43 -8.94 4.27
C PRO A 63 -12.22 -10.26 4.37
N PHE A 64 -11.61 -11.42 4.10
CA PHE A 64 -12.34 -12.69 3.95
C PHE A 64 -12.38 -13.57 5.20
N TYR A 65 -11.48 -13.34 6.17
CA TYR A 65 -11.44 -14.11 7.42
C TYR A 65 -10.98 -13.25 8.60
N PRO A 66 -11.47 -13.47 9.84
CA PRO A 66 -10.98 -12.75 11.02
C PRO A 66 -9.46 -12.84 11.17
N HIS A 67 -8.82 -11.68 11.32
CA HIS A 67 -7.37 -11.56 11.42
C HIS A 67 -6.58 -12.16 10.23
N GLN A 68 -7.19 -12.24 9.05
CA GLN A 68 -6.53 -12.71 7.84
C GLN A 68 -5.26 -11.89 7.55
N ASP A 69 -4.16 -12.59 7.25
CA ASP A 69 -2.96 -11.97 6.69
C ASP A 69 -3.30 -11.35 5.32
N PRO A 70 -3.16 -10.02 5.14
CA PRO A 70 -3.39 -9.37 3.85
C PRO A 70 -2.24 -9.59 2.85
N SER A 71 -1.17 -10.30 3.23
CA SER A 71 0.14 -10.30 2.57
C SER A 71 0.71 -8.86 2.44
N GLY A 72 1.79 -8.64 1.70
CA GLY A 72 2.42 -7.32 1.66
C GLY A 72 3.55 -7.21 0.65
N SER A 73 4.14 -6.02 0.49
CA SER A 73 3.96 -4.83 1.34
C SER A 73 2.83 -3.88 0.94
N SER A 74 2.20 -4.03 -0.23
CA SER A 74 1.07 -3.19 -0.67
C SER A 74 -0.28 -3.60 -0.06
N SER A 75 -0.28 -3.98 1.22
CA SER A 75 -1.39 -4.61 1.93
C SER A 75 -2.69 -3.79 1.89
N GLY A 76 -2.62 -2.53 2.34
CA GLY A 76 -3.79 -1.66 2.36
C GLY A 76 -4.33 -1.35 0.97
N SER A 77 -3.50 -1.36 -0.07
CA SER A 77 -3.95 -1.14 -1.45
C SER A 77 -4.77 -2.31 -1.98
N ALA A 78 -4.33 -3.54 -1.72
CA ALA A 78 -5.09 -4.73 -2.11
C ALA A 78 -6.40 -4.86 -1.32
N VAL A 79 -6.36 -4.64 0.01
CA VAL A 79 -7.56 -4.66 0.86
C VAL A 79 -8.55 -3.56 0.46
N ALA A 80 -8.09 -2.33 0.22
CA ALA A 80 -8.95 -1.24 -0.20
C ALA A 80 -9.61 -1.49 -1.57
N ALA A 81 -8.89 -2.11 -2.50
CA ALA A 81 -9.47 -2.53 -3.78
C ALA A 81 -10.52 -3.63 -3.59
N SER A 82 -10.22 -4.64 -2.76
CA SER A 82 -11.12 -5.76 -2.47
C SER A 82 -12.44 -5.32 -1.83
N LEU A 83 -12.37 -4.35 -0.93
CA LEU A 83 -13.53 -3.75 -0.24
C LEU A 83 -14.26 -2.69 -1.07
N GLY A 84 -13.79 -2.35 -2.29
CA GLY A 84 -14.39 -1.32 -3.13
C GLY A 84 -14.26 0.11 -2.58
N LEU A 85 -13.26 0.38 -1.75
CA LEU A 85 -13.05 1.70 -1.13
C LEU A 85 -12.48 2.73 -2.11
N ALA A 86 -11.92 2.28 -3.23
CA ALA A 86 -11.44 3.11 -4.33
C ALA A 86 -11.59 2.37 -5.66
N THR A 87 -11.81 3.09 -6.75
CA THR A 87 -11.93 2.51 -8.11
C THR A 87 -10.64 1.82 -8.56
N ILE A 88 -9.49 2.42 -8.23
CA ILE A 88 -8.16 1.84 -8.44
C ILE A 88 -7.27 2.16 -7.24
N THR A 89 -6.28 1.30 -6.99
CA THR A 89 -5.24 1.53 -5.98
C THR A 89 -3.86 1.39 -6.61
N LEU A 90 -2.85 1.99 -5.99
CA LEU A 90 -1.46 1.88 -6.41
C LEU A 90 -0.68 1.06 -5.37
N GLY A 91 0.19 0.19 -5.86
CA GLY A 91 1.16 -0.55 -5.05
C GLY A 91 2.59 -0.32 -5.55
N ALA A 92 3.56 -0.80 -4.79
CA ALA A 92 4.96 -0.84 -5.17
C ALA A 92 5.49 -2.25 -4.91
N GLU A 93 6.31 -2.77 -5.83
CA GLU A 93 6.87 -4.11 -5.72
C GLU A 93 8.39 -4.12 -5.89
N THR A 94 9.07 -4.68 -4.89
CA THR A 94 10.47 -5.12 -4.99
C THR A 94 10.53 -6.60 -5.36
N CYS A 95 9.76 -7.44 -4.67
CA CYS A 95 9.54 -8.85 -4.95
C CYS A 95 8.20 -9.26 -4.31
N GLY A 96 7.19 -9.65 -5.10
CA GLY A 96 5.88 -10.11 -4.62
C GLY A 96 4.93 -9.01 -4.09
N SER A 97 5.45 -7.85 -3.70
CA SER A 97 4.72 -6.82 -2.95
C SER A 97 3.51 -6.14 -3.62
N ILE A 98 3.19 -6.42 -4.89
CA ILE A 98 1.92 -6.11 -5.55
C ILE A 98 1.14 -7.40 -5.80
N ILE A 99 1.76 -8.42 -6.40
CA ILE A 99 1.06 -9.63 -6.86
C ILE A 99 0.59 -10.53 -5.70
N ASP A 100 1.37 -10.65 -4.63
CA ASP A 100 1.04 -11.46 -3.46
C ASP A 100 -0.15 -10.88 -2.68
N PRO A 101 -0.14 -9.59 -2.25
CA PRO A 101 -1.31 -9.02 -1.60
C PRO A 101 -2.54 -8.98 -2.51
N ALA A 102 -2.38 -8.83 -3.83
CA ALA A 102 -3.50 -8.94 -4.74
C ALA A 102 -4.15 -10.35 -4.74
N SER A 103 -3.31 -11.40 -4.80
CA SER A 103 -3.74 -12.80 -4.73
C SER A 103 -4.47 -13.11 -3.42
N TYR A 104 -3.93 -12.68 -2.28
CA TYR A 104 -4.50 -12.92 -0.95
C TYR A 104 -5.83 -12.18 -0.73
N ASN A 105 -6.06 -11.07 -1.42
CA ASN A 105 -7.25 -10.23 -1.27
C ASN A 105 -8.19 -10.30 -2.48
N ASN A 106 -8.07 -11.34 -3.32
CA ASN A 106 -8.97 -11.62 -4.43
C ASN A 106 -9.18 -10.42 -5.37
N VAL A 107 -8.08 -9.75 -5.73
CA VAL A 107 -8.06 -8.64 -6.69
C VAL A 107 -6.96 -8.83 -7.71
N VAL A 108 -7.05 -8.12 -8.84
CA VAL A 108 -6.00 -8.13 -9.86
C VAL A 108 -4.86 -7.20 -9.44
N GLY A 109 -3.63 -7.72 -9.45
CA GLY A 109 -2.39 -6.95 -9.26
C GLY A 109 -1.49 -7.06 -10.47
N MET A 110 -0.94 -5.94 -10.94
CA MET A 110 -0.05 -5.89 -12.11
C MET A 110 1.27 -5.24 -11.72
N LYS A 111 2.36 -6.00 -11.77
CA LYS A 111 3.72 -5.47 -11.72
C LYS A 111 4.21 -5.18 -13.16
N PRO A 112 4.51 -3.93 -13.52
CA PRO A 112 5.03 -3.62 -14.84
C PRO A 112 6.45 -4.16 -15.05
N SER A 113 6.96 -4.03 -16.28
CA SER A 113 8.39 -4.22 -16.58
C SER A 113 9.22 -3.16 -15.85
N THR A 114 10.36 -3.58 -15.31
CA THR A 114 11.39 -2.68 -14.76
C THR A 114 12.26 -2.13 -15.87
#